data_AF-D8M8B4-F1
#
_entry.id   AF-D8M8B4-F1
#
_cell.length_a   1.000
_cell.length_b   1.000
_cell.length_c   1.000
_cell.angle_alpha   90.00
_cell.angle_beta   90.00
_cell.angle_gamma   90.00
#
_symmetry.space_group_name_H-M   'P 1'
#
loop_
_entity.id
_entity.type
_entity.pdbx_description
1 polymer ?
#
loop_
_entity_poly.entity_id
_entity_poly.type
_entity_poly.pdbx_seq_one_letter_code
_entity_poly.pdbx_strand_id
1 'polypeptide(L)'
;MFSSFLPFQVEYTEWTVNYNYVENWNAKDFDDSAWQKSKASAFTSGSGITTYIRKNIEIPDINSYYVLNVRVKYAGGVAAYFNGRLVARFNLEEDFADDTQSIEVHNQDEFSKFHVILTTVNGETGKNVMAFEVHRPIGQSSSSPAVFDATGVFGVNECSVLVDTYSDISGSPVTLVEAESLLDLNPTTYGYQANTQGTRLDWEVENLEGTKFNHFAMQTVYARTGLGFSLYVRDDRNDEYTSALALLSQSTLALQRTAFSVPVGIAGFRQLRYQVDVPASADVYVSSYMLLYCKPSGTGVCPGIGDYPSVGEGEISPADCERGYRGYSYRTCTNGQLGKINNQYCVQKVPSRITYSARIFNLIIGVNTQIAAPRYNNIIEEFYLAENTFLPAGLVLNAKTGEITGIATEEVALRAYTIYGKNQVGSDSVVINLSVKKGTCKAEGNFETTNVGEVYIYDCAKGGSYVGTEKRACNLGEKDGEWGPVSGYCMPIAMIIILVIVAIIIIVIVAFVLIRVTGRAKAVGGVKGRSARATPSKKSLSKKESTKKAVKV
;
A
#
# COMPACT_ATOMS: atom_id res chain seq x y z
N MET A 1 0.12 38.39 -16.19
CA MET A 1 0.30 36.92 -16.29
C MET A 1 0.53 36.37 -14.90
N PHE A 2 1.59 36.79 -14.23
CA PHE A 2 1.94 36.37 -12.88
C PHE A 2 1.91 37.53 -11.88
N SER A 3 1.58 37.22 -10.63
CA SER A 3 1.64 38.14 -9.50
C SER A 3 3.08 38.38 -9.05
N SER A 4 3.38 39.60 -8.58
CA SER A 4 4.63 39.91 -7.86
C SER A 4 4.60 39.43 -6.41
N PHE A 5 3.43 39.08 -5.88
CA PHE A 5 3.28 38.46 -4.58
C PHE A 5 3.66 36.97 -4.68
N LEU A 6 4.84 36.63 -4.13
CA LEU A 6 5.39 35.27 -4.11
C LEU A 6 5.08 34.59 -2.77
N PRO A 7 4.32 33.48 -2.74
CA PRO A 7 4.06 32.75 -1.49
C PRO A 7 5.31 32.09 -0.89
N PHE A 8 6.26 31.70 -1.74
CA PHE A 8 7.57 31.19 -1.35
C PHE A 8 8.54 31.32 -2.52
N GLN A 9 9.83 31.42 -2.19
CA GLN A 9 10.93 31.62 -3.12
C GLN A 9 12.20 30.91 -2.63
N VAL A 10 12.91 30.29 -3.58
CA VAL A 10 14.22 29.67 -3.37
C VAL A 10 15.19 30.62 -2.67
N GLU A 11 16.07 30.09 -1.81
CA GLU A 11 17.10 30.78 -1.02
C GLU A 11 16.58 31.76 0.06
N TYR A 12 15.35 32.25 -0.07
CA TYR A 12 14.74 33.22 0.85
C TYR A 12 13.80 32.57 1.86
N THR A 13 13.10 31.51 1.47
CA THR A 13 12.03 30.93 2.29
C THR A 13 12.60 30.12 3.45
N GLU A 14 12.12 30.42 4.65
CA GLU A 14 12.20 29.49 5.78
C GLU A 14 11.03 28.51 5.71
N TRP A 15 11.39 27.24 5.79
CA TRP A 15 10.52 26.09 5.72
C TRP A 15 10.39 25.44 7.09
N THR A 16 9.23 24.85 7.36
CA THR A 16 9.02 24.04 8.56
C THR A 16 9.27 22.58 8.18
N VAL A 17 10.22 21.91 8.83
CA VAL A 17 10.77 20.62 8.40
C VAL A 17 10.80 19.59 9.53
N ASN A 18 10.55 18.33 9.19
CA ASN A 18 10.68 17.17 10.06
C ASN A 18 11.21 15.96 9.27
N TYR A 19 11.96 15.10 9.95
CA TYR A 19 12.62 13.92 9.37
C TYR A 19 11.96 12.61 9.78
N ASN A 20 10.91 12.67 10.60
CA ASN A 20 10.13 11.52 11.02
C ASN A 20 8.69 11.67 10.52
N TYR A 21 8.11 10.58 10.04
CA TYR A 21 6.71 10.58 9.62
C TYR A 21 5.80 10.96 10.79
N VAL A 22 4.82 11.80 10.49
CA VAL A 22 3.71 12.13 11.40
C VAL A 22 2.43 12.04 10.60
N GLU A 23 1.42 11.34 11.13
CA GLU A 23 0.14 11.20 10.46
C GLU A 23 -0.51 12.58 10.21
N ASN A 24 -1.11 12.77 9.04
CA ASN A 24 -1.81 14.00 8.62
C ASN A 24 -0.94 15.28 8.59
N TRP A 25 0.38 15.17 8.57
CA TRP A 25 1.30 16.31 8.58
C TRP A 25 1.07 17.32 7.43
N ASN A 26 0.58 16.86 6.27
CA ASN A 26 0.35 17.67 5.08
C ASN A 26 -0.98 18.45 5.10
N ALA A 27 -1.83 18.25 6.12
CA ALA A 27 -3.12 18.93 6.23
C ALA A 27 -2.98 20.43 6.57
N LYS A 28 -3.97 21.25 6.15
CA LYS A 28 -4.01 22.70 6.38
C LYS A 28 -3.89 23.11 7.86
N ASP A 29 -4.56 22.34 8.73
CA ASP A 29 -4.72 22.67 10.15
C ASP A 29 -3.78 21.89 11.07
N PHE A 30 -2.83 21.13 10.52
CA PHE A 30 -1.82 20.43 11.32
C PHE A 30 -0.89 21.43 12.03
N ASP A 31 -0.69 21.20 13.34
CA ASP A 31 0.19 21.98 14.21
C ASP A 31 1.65 21.52 14.07
N ASP A 32 2.46 22.36 13.42
CA ASP A 32 3.90 22.15 13.23
C ASP A 32 4.75 22.98 14.17
N SER A 33 4.20 23.48 15.28
CA SER A 33 4.95 24.31 16.24
C SER A 33 6.18 23.60 16.85
N ALA A 34 6.16 22.27 16.90
CA ALA A 34 7.27 21.45 17.37
C ALA A 34 8.32 21.13 16.29
N TRP A 35 8.05 21.45 15.02
CA TRP A 35 8.96 21.16 13.91
C TRP A 35 10.05 22.22 13.78
N GLN A 36 11.17 21.84 13.18
CA GLN A 36 12.29 22.75 12.97
C GLN A 36 11.93 23.77 11.88
N LYS A 37 12.39 25.02 12.04
CA LYS A 37 12.33 26.03 10.98
C LYS A 37 13.73 26.33 10.48
N SER A 38 13.93 26.24 9.17
CA SER A 38 15.21 26.56 8.54
C SER A 38 15.05 26.85 7.05
N LYS A 39 16.06 27.51 6.48
CA LYS A 39 16.21 27.57 5.02
C LYS A 39 16.60 26.21 4.46
N ALA A 40 16.26 25.96 3.20
CA ALA A 40 16.50 24.67 2.58
C ALA A 40 18.00 24.30 2.49
N SER A 41 18.88 25.29 2.32
CA SER A 41 20.35 25.10 2.36
C SER A 41 20.91 24.66 3.72
N ALA A 42 20.10 24.73 4.79
CA ALA A 42 20.46 24.31 6.14
C ALA A 42 19.76 23.01 6.55
N PHE A 43 19.14 22.29 5.61
CA PHE A 43 18.59 20.96 5.88
C PHE A 43 19.71 19.98 6.23
N THR A 44 19.40 19.11 7.20
CA THR A 44 20.31 18.09 7.70
C THR A 44 19.88 16.71 7.20
N SER A 45 20.71 15.71 7.43
CA SER A 45 20.35 14.31 7.18
C SER A 45 19.55 13.74 8.35
N GLY A 46 18.36 13.19 8.08
CA GLY A 46 17.61 12.36 9.01
C GLY A 46 18.03 10.88 8.95
N SER A 47 17.58 10.06 9.90
CA SER A 47 17.76 8.60 9.83
C SER A 47 16.82 7.91 8.84
N GLY A 48 15.69 8.56 8.52
CA GLY A 48 14.71 8.08 7.54
C GLY A 48 15.11 8.35 6.08
N ILE A 49 14.33 7.80 5.16
CA ILE A 49 14.49 8.03 3.71
C ILE A 49 13.84 9.35 3.27
N THR A 50 12.84 9.79 4.03
CA THR A 50 11.91 10.85 3.63
C THR A 50 12.02 12.07 4.53
N THR A 51 12.01 13.26 3.91
CA THR A 51 11.97 14.56 4.60
C THR A 51 10.63 15.24 4.32
N TYR A 52 9.97 15.71 5.38
CA TYR A 52 8.64 16.33 5.33
C TYR A 52 8.78 17.83 5.53
N ILE A 53 8.26 18.62 4.59
CA ILE A 53 8.52 20.05 4.48
C ILE A 53 7.19 20.78 4.29
N ARG A 54 6.95 21.84 5.05
CA ARG A 54 5.70 22.61 5.03
C ARG A 54 5.96 24.11 4.90
N LYS A 55 5.03 24.79 4.24
CA LYS A 55 4.93 26.24 4.20
C LYS A 55 3.47 26.69 4.25
N ASN A 56 3.14 27.47 5.28
CA ASN A 56 1.91 28.26 5.30
C ASN A 56 1.97 29.32 4.20
N ILE A 57 0.88 29.42 3.45
CA ILE A 57 0.72 30.33 2.32
C ILE A 57 -0.58 31.11 2.51
N GLU A 58 -0.52 32.43 2.34
CA GLU A 58 -1.67 33.32 2.45
C GLU A 58 -2.20 33.63 1.05
N ILE A 59 -3.48 33.35 0.80
CA ILE A 59 -4.14 33.70 -0.46
C ILE A 59 -5.04 34.92 -0.22
N PRO A 60 -4.75 36.10 -0.79
CA PRO A 60 -5.52 37.31 -0.53
C PRO A 60 -7.00 37.21 -0.93
N ASP A 61 -7.27 36.57 -2.07
CA ASP A 61 -8.61 36.29 -2.58
C ASP A 61 -8.53 35.14 -3.59
N ILE A 62 -9.15 34.01 -3.27
CA ILE A 62 -9.17 32.83 -4.13
C ILE A 62 -9.81 33.12 -5.50
N ASN A 63 -10.65 34.15 -5.60
CA ASN A 63 -11.28 34.55 -6.86
C ASN A 63 -10.34 35.26 -7.82
N SER A 64 -9.23 35.81 -7.30
CA SER A 64 -8.21 36.53 -8.05
C SER A 64 -6.91 35.73 -8.18
N TYR A 65 -6.66 34.83 -7.23
CA TYR A 65 -5.47 33.99 -7.12
C TYR A 65 -5.89 32.51 -7.16
N TYR A 66 -6.11 31.96 -8.34
CA TYR A 66 -6.66 30.61 -8.54
C TYR A 66 -5.70 29.63 -9.25
N VAL A 67 -4.54 30.11 -9.71
CA VAL A 67 -3.44 29.25 -10.19
C VAL A 67 -2.20 29.53 -9.35
N LEU A 68 -1.53 28.50 -8.88
CA LEU A 68 -0.19 28.58 -8.31
C LEU A 68 0.76 27.77 -9.20
N ASN A 69 1.67 28.45 -9.90
CA ASN A 69 2.77 27.79 -10.62
C ASN A 69 3.94 27.60 -9.66
N VAL A 70 4.53 26.41 -9.65
CA VAL A 70 5.62 26.04 -8.75
C VAL A 70 6.78 25.50 -9.58
N ARG A 71 7.99 25.92 -9.20
CA ARG A 71 9.22 25.22 -9.60
C ARG A 71 9.89 24.65 -8.35
N VAL A 72 10.42 23.43 -8.45
CA VAL A 72 11.04 22.70 -7.34
C VAL A 72 12.40 22.15 -7.74
N LYS A 73 13.37 22.29 -6.85
CA LYS A 73 14.73 21.72 -6.93
C LYS A 73 14.76 20.47 -6.06
N TYR A 74 15.27 19.35 -6.57
CA TYR A 74 15.39 18.10 -5.82
C TYR A 74 16.40 17.16 -6.50
N ALA A 75 16.89 16.14 -5.77
CA ALA A 75 17.80 15.13 -6.32
C ALA A 75 17.21 13.71 -6.34
N GLY A 76 16.24 13.44 -5.47
CA GLY A 76 15.61 12.13 -5.33
C GLY A 76 14.20 12.15 -5.91
N GLY A 77 13.20 11.86 -5.08
CA GLY A 77 11.80 11.88 -5.47
C GLY A 77 11.02 12.94 -4.69
N VAL A 78 9.95 13.49 -5.27
CA VAL A 78 9.12 14.52 -4.62
C VAL A 78 7.63 14.21 -4.79
N ALA A 79 6.88 14.23 -3.69
CA ALA A 79 5.43 14.36 -3.70
C ALA A 79 5.05 15.72 -3.09
N ALA A 80 4.22 16.48 -3.79
CA ALA A 80 3.80 17.82 -3.40
C ALA A 80 2.32 17.83 -3.07
N TYR A 81 1.94 18.51 -1.99
CA TYR A 81 0.57 18.55 -1.48
C TYR A 81 0.10 19.98 -1.27
N PHE A 82 -1.16 20.23 -1.58
CA PHE A 82 -1.86 21.48 -1.26
C PHE A 82 -3.03 21.18 -0.34
N ASN A 83 -3.04 21.75 0.87
CA ASN A 83 -4.05 21.49 1.90
C ASN A 83 -4.33 19.98 2.13
N GLY A 84 -3.28 19.13 2.04
CA GLY A 84 -3.36 17.68 2.22
C GLY A 84 -3.67 16.87 0.96
N ARG A 85 -4.01 17.49 -0.17
CA ARG A 85 -4.25 16.80 -1.45
C ARG A 85 -2.96 16.72 -2.26
N LEU A 86 -2.65 15.55 -2.81
CA LEU A 86 -1.52 15.38 -3.74
C LEU A 86 -1.78 16.20 -5.01
N VAL A 87 -0.81 17.01 -5.41
CA VAL A 87 -0.92 17.90 -6.59
C VAL A 87 0.21 17.69 -7.59
N ALA A 88 1.33 17.13 -7.16
CA ALA A 88 2.39 16.71 -8.06
C ALA A 88 3.20 15.56 -7.48
N ARG A 89 3.75 14.73 -8.36
CA ARG A 89 4.66 13.65 -8.03
C ARG A 89 5.74 13.56 -9.10
N PHE A 90 6.98 13.55 -8.68
CA PHE A 90 8.15 13.50 -9.55
C PHE A 90 9.10 12.41 -9.09
N ASN A 91 9.59 11.60 -10.02
CA ASN A 91 10.62 10.59 -9.76
C ASN A 91 10.33 9.67 -8.55
N LEU A 92 9.05 9.30 -8.39
CA LEU A 92 8.54 8.42 -7.33
C LEU A 92 7.53 7.45 -7.91
N GLU A 93 7.52 6.21 -7.41
CA GLU A 93 6.50 5.22 -7.79
C GLU A 93 5.09 5.62 -7.30
N GLU A 94 4.04 5.00 -7.86
CA GLU A 94 2.63 5.36 -7.56
C GLU A 94 2.25 5.05 -6.10
N ASP A 95 2.68 3.91 -5.56
CA ASP A 95 2.41 3.52 -4.16
C ASP A 95 3.59 3.81 -3.21
N PHE A 96 4.26 4.94 -3.41
CA PHE A 96 5.36 5.34 -2.54
C PHE A 96 4.90 5.40 -1.06
N ALA A 97 5.82 5.06 -0.18
CA ALA A 97 5.69 5.13 1.28
C ALA A 97 6.91 5.84 1.88
N ASP A 98 6.91 6.08 3.19
CA ASP A 98 7.96 6.83 3.88
C ASP A 98 9.36 6.19 3.80
N ASP A 99 9.45 4.91 3.41
CA ASP A 99 10.66 4.13 3.18
C ASP A 99 11.02 3.94 1.70
N THR A 100 10.29 4.58 0.78
CA THR A 100 10.51 4.47 -0.66
C THR A 100 11.63 5.41 -1.13
N GLN A 101 12.60 4.91 -1.89
CA GLN A 101 13.59 5.74 -2.58
C GLN A 101 13.09 6.17 -3.96
N SER A 102 13.72 7.18 -4.56
CA SER A 102 13.38 7.61 -5.92
C SER A 102 13.56 6.52 -6.97
N ILE A 103 12.94 6.70 -8.15
CA ILE A 103 13.09 5.77 -9.28
C ILE A 103 14.51 5.87 -9.86
N GLU A 104 15.02 7.09 -10.01
CA GLU A 104 16.37 7.39 -10.51
C GLU A 104 17.00 8.57 -9.76
N VAL A 105 18.24 8.94 -10.10
CA VAL A 105 18.91 10.13 -9.54
C VAL A 105 18.59 11.34 -10.43
N HIS A 106 17.92 12.34 -9.88
CA HIS A 106 17.59 13.58 -10.58
C HIS A 106 18.74 14.60 -10.47
N ASN A 107 18.95 15.39 -11.54
CA ASN A 107 19.95 16.45 -11.52
C ASN A 107 19.54 17.54 -10.52
N GLN A 108 20.29 17.65 -9.43
CA GLN A 108 19.96 18.61 -8.39
C GLN A 108 19.89 20.04 -8.89
N ASP A 109 20.61 20.44 -9.94
CA ASP A 109 20.67 21.84 -10.39
C ASP A 109 19.57 22.24 -11.39
N GLU A 110 18.71 21.29 -11.78
CA GLU A 110 17.56 21.53 -12.63
C GLU A 110 16.27 21.69 -11.82
N PHE A 111 15.32 22.44 -12.41
CA PHE A 111 14.01 22.67 -11.81
C PHE A 111 12.94 21.92 -12.59
N SER A 112 12.19 21.09 -11.88
CA SER A 112 10.89 20.62 -12.38
C SER A 112 9.81 21.64 -12.05
N LYS A 113 8.85 21.79 -12.95
CA LYS A 113 7.76 22.77 -12.85
C LYS A 113 6.43 22.04 -12.90
N PHE A 114 5.48 22.53 -12.12
CA PHE A 114 4.08 22.14 -12.17
C PHE A 114 3.21 23.32 -11.78
N HIS A 115 1.91 23.15 -11.93
CA HIS A 115 0.93 24.12 -11.50
C HIS A 115 -0.15 23.47 -10.64
N VAL A 116 -0.84 24.30 -9.87
CA VAL A 116 -1.95 23.91 -9.02
C VAL A 116 -3.13 24.83 -9.34
N ILE A 117 -4.24 24.25 -9.81
CA ILE A 117 -5.52 24.97 -9.90
C ILE A 117 -6.13 24.95 -8.51
N LEU A 118 -6.07 26.08 -7.81
CA LEU A 118 -6.35 26.14 -6.37
C LEU A 118 -7.80 25.77 -6.05
N THR A 119 -8.72 26.06 -6.96
CA THR A 119 -10.14 25.70 -6.80
C THR A 119 -10.42 24.20 -6.91
N THR A 120 -9.51 23.40 -7.48
CA THR A 120 -9.66 21.92 -7.54
C THR A 120 -9.05 21.21 -6.34
N VAL A 121 -8.37 21.94 -5.45
CA VAL A 121 -7.61 21.37 -4.32
C VAL A 121 -7.98 21.99 -2.98
N ASN A 122 -9.23 22.45 -2.85
CA ASN A 122 -9.74 23.14 -1.66
C ASN A 122 -8.89 24.35 -1.25
N GLY A 123 -8.42 25.14 -2.22
CA GLY A 123 -7.83 26.44 -1.96
C GLY A 123 -8.88 27.42 -1.43
N GLU A 124 -8.54 28.15 -0.39
CA GLU A 124 -9.43 29.10 0.28
C GLU A 124 -8.79 30.49 0.35
N THR A 125 -9.60 31.53 0.57
CA THR A 125 -9.06 32.85 0.93
C THR A 125 -8.49 32.78 2.35
N GLY A 126 -7.31 33.35 2.56
CA GLY A 126 -6.57 33.30 3.82
C GLY A 126 -5.54 32.17 3.88
N LYS A 127 -5.45 31.53 5.04
CA LYS A 127 -4.44 30.50 5.34
C LYS A 127 -4.65 29.23 4.52
N ASN A 128 -3.61 28.81 3.83
CA ASN A 128 -3.46 27.52 3.15
C ASN A 128 -2.08 26.93 3.48
N VAL A 129 -1.81 25.70 3.04
CA VAL A 129 -0.52 25.03 3.22
C VAL A 129 -0.07 24.40 1.91
N MET A 130 1.17 24.69 1.54
CA MET A 130 1.94 23.90 0.58
C MET A 130 2.89 22.98 1.35
N ALA A 131 2.90 21.70 1.00
CA ALA A 131 3.71 20.68 1.65
C ALA A 131 4.47 19.84 0.61
N PHE A 132 5.65 19.36 0.98
CA PHE A 132 6.52 18.54 0.12
C PHE A 132 7.09 17.38 0.92
N GLU A 133 7.01 16.21 0.34
CA GLU A 133 7.61 14.97 0.80
C GLU A 133 8.77 14.65 -0.13
N VAL A 134 9.99 14.72 0.38
CA VAL A 134 11.22 14.59 -0.41
C VAL A 134 11.93 13.31 -0.02
N HIS A 135 12.02 12.39 -0.97
CA HIS A 135 12.61 11.07 -0.79
C HIS A 135 14.06 11.09 -1.26
N ARG A 136 14.91 10.37 -0.53
CA ARG A 136 16.33 10.23 -0.87
C ARG A 136 16.52 9.55 -2.25
N PRO A 137 17.54 9.95 -3.02
CA PRO A 137 17.84 9.29 -4.28
C PRO A 137 18.16 7.80 -4.10
N ILE A 138 17.84 6.98 -5.11
CA ILE A 138 18.20 5.56 -5.13
C ILE A 138 19.71 5.37 -4.93
N GLY A 139 20.08 4.41 -4.08
CA GLY A 139 21.48 4.06 -3.80
C GLY A 139 22.28 5.09 -2.98
N GLN A 140 21.70 6.23 -2.57
CA GLN A 140 22.40 7.21 -1.74
C GLN A 140 22.38 6.89 -0.23
N SER A 141 23.40 7.38 0.48
CA SER A 141 23.60 7.22 1.93
C SER A 141 22.58 8.03 2.75
N SER A 142 22.20 7.51 3.92
CA SER A 142 21.40 8.25 4.93
C SER A 142 22.14 9.44 5.54
N SER A 143 23.45 9.57 5.32
CA SER A 143 24.23 10.73 5.75
C SER A 143 24.13 11.94 4.79
N SER A 144 23.55 11.76 3.60
CA SER A 144 23.37 12.86 2.65
C SER A 144 22.18 13.74 3.07
N PRO A 145 22.32 15.07 3.13
CA PRO A 145 21.20 15.95 3.42
C PRO A 145 20.17 15.93 2.29
N ALA A 146 18.91 16.21 2.62
CA ALA A 146 17.86 16.35 1.62
C ALA A 146 18.14 17.56 0.70
N VAL A 147 18.10 17.34 -0.61
CA VAL A 147 18.16 18.41 -1.61
C VAL A 147 16.74 18.87 -1.90
N PHE A 148 16.44 20.11 -1.53
CA PHE A 148 15.15 20.73 -1.77
C PHE A 148 15.29 22.25 -1.88
N ASP A 149 14.52 22.87 -2.75
CA ASP A 149 14.05 24.26 -2.60
C ASP A 149 12.91 24.53 -3.60
N ALA A 150 12.09 25.57 -3.40
CA ALA A 150 11.00 25.86 -4.32
C ALA A 150 10.66 27.35 -4.44
N THR A 151 10.10 27.74 -5.60
CA THR A 151 9.44 29.04 -5.80
C THR A 151 8.02 28.82 -6.27
N GLY A 152 7.07 29.52 -5.65
CA GLY A 152 5.67 29.57 -6.05
C GLY A 152 5.34 30.95 -6.61
N VAL A 153 4.53 31.00 -7.66
CA VAL A 153 4.09 32.24 -8.32
C VAL A 153 2.61 32.11 -8.69
N PHE A 154 1.78 33.06 -8.25
CA PHE A 154 0.36 33.02 -8.61
C PHE A 154 0.09 33.52 -10.04
N GLY A 155 -0.79 32.82 -10.74
CA GLY A 155 -1.48 33.32 -11.94
C GLY A 155 -2.74 34.10 -11.54
N VAL A 156 -2.88 35.31 -12.08
CA VAL A 156 -3.96 36.27 -11.71
C VAL A 156 -4.72 36.83 -12.90
N ASN A 157 -4.41 36.37 -14.12
CA ASN A 157 -5.12 36.76 -15.32
C ASN A 157 -6.36 35.88 -15.50
N GLU A 158 -7.49 36.43 -15.94
CA GLU A 158 -8.73 35.68 -16.26
C GLU A 158 -8.48 34.32 -16.92
N CYS A 159 -7.56 34.29 -17.90
CA CYS A 159 -6.91 33.10 -18.42
C CYS A 159 -5.43 33.09 -17.99
N SER A 160 -5.13 32.33 -16.94
CA SER A 160 -3.78 32.21 -16.39
C SER A 160 -3.01 31.11 -17.09
N VAL A 161 -1.74 31.37 -17.37
CA VAL A 161 -0.82 30.40 -17.99
C VAL A 161 -0.41 29.36 -16.94
N LEU A 162 -0.42 28.11 -17.38
CA LEU A 162 0.02 26.95 -16.61
C LEU A 162 1.41 26.55 -17.09
N VAL A 163 2.28 26.22 -16.15
CA VAL A 163 3.69 25.94 -16.42
C VAL A 163 4.04 24.57 -15.88
N ASP A 164 4.45 23.68 -16.78
CA ASP A 164 4.89 22.33 -16.48
C ASP A 164 6.28 22.09 -17.10
N THR A 165 7.03 21.15 -16.54
CA THR A 165 8.21 20.58 -17.21
C THR A 165 7.78 19.37 -18.05
N TYR A 166 8.44 19.17 -19.18
CA TYR A 166 8.16 18.08 -20.10
C TYR A 166 9.30 17.06 -20.09
N SER A 167 8.95 15.77 -20.02
CA SER A 167 9.87 14.64 -20.01
C SER A 167 10.14 14.08 -21.41
N ASP A 168 9.23 14.32 -22.35
CA ASP A 168 9.36 13.97 -23.76
C ASP A 168 8.65 15.02 -24.62
N ILE A 169 9.28 15.43 -25.72
CA ILE A 169 8.69 16.25 -26.77
C ILE A 169 9.08 15.62 -28.10
N SER A 170 8.09 15.28 -28.92
CA SER A 170 8.30 14.57 -30.17
C SER A 170 7.24 14.96 -31.22
N GLY A 171 7.35 14.42 -32.43
CA GLY A 171 6.37 14.66 -33.48
C GLY A 171 7.00 14.99 -34.84
N SER A 172 6.33 15.85 -35.60
CA SER A 172 6.79 16.29 -36.92
C SER A 172 7.95 17.28 -36.81
N PRO A 173 8.89 17.32 -37.77
CA PRO A 173 10.03 18.24 -37.72
C PRO A 173 9.61 19.70 -37.57
N VAL A 174 10.31 20.42 -36.70
CA VAL A 174 10.15 21.86 -36.50
C VAL A 174 11.26 22.59 -37.26
N THR A 175 10.89 23.69 -37.92
CA THR A 175 11.82 24.55 -38.67
C THR A 175 12.07 25.85 -37.88
N LEU A 176 13.30 26.38 -37.98
CA LEU A 176 13.83 27.59 -37.33
C LEU A 176 14.25 27.46 -35.86
N VAL A 177 13.65 26.55 -35.10
CA VAL A 177 13.95 26.30 -33.68
C VAL A 177 13.81 24.81 -33.37
N GLU A 178 14.27 24.41 -32.19
CA GLU A 178 13.99 23.09 -31.63
C GLU A 178 12.53 22.99 -31.16
N ALA A 179 12.02 21.76 -31.02
CA ALA A 179 10.60 21.55 -30.69
C ALA A 179 10.22 22.08 -29.30
N GLU A 180 11.16 22.03 -28.35
CA GLU A 180 11.07 22.57 -27.00
C GLU A 180 10.75 24.06 -26.99
N SER A 181 11.30 24.81 -27.95
CA SER A 181 11.06 26.25 -28.08
C SER A 181 9.62 26.58 -28.47
N LEU A 182 8.80 25.60 -28.90
CA LEU A 182 7.37 25.80 -29.13
C LEU A 182 6.53 25.66 -27.84
N LEU A 183 7.16 25.33 -26.71
CA LEU A 183 6.50 25.09 -25.42
C LEU A 183 7.14 25.87 -24.26
N ASP A 184 8.16 26.69 -24.52
CA ASP A 184 8.94 27.42 -23.51
C ASP A 184 8.32 28.75 -23.04
N LEU A 185 7.15 29.12 -23.61
CA LEU A 185 6.43 30.36 -23.37
C LEU A 185 7.20 31.64 -23.75
N ASN A 186 8.27 31.53 -24.53
CA ASN A 186 9.06 32.66 -24.97
C ASN A 186 8.45 33.28 -26.25
N PRO A 187 7.93 34.51 -26.20
CA PRO A 187 7.27 35.11 -27.36
C PRO A 187 8.26 35.62 -28.42
N THR A 188 9.58 35.57 -28.16
CA THR A 188 10.61 36.09 -29.07
C THR A 188 11.23 35.03 -29.97
N THR A 189 11.10 33.76 -29.60
CA THR A 189 11.46 32.59 -30.41
C THR A 189 10.21 32.07 -31.10
N TYR A 190 10.35 31.56 -32.32
CA TYR A 190 9.24 30.98 -33.06
C TYR A 190 9.71 30.03 -34.15
N GLY A 191 8.89 29.03 -34.44
CA GLY A 191 9.10 28.07 -35.51
C GLY A 191 7.80 27.70 -36.20
N TYR A 192 7.90 26.77 -37.14
CA TYR A 192 6.72 26.18 -37.78
C TYR A 192 6.99 24.72 -38.12
N GLN A 193 5.91 23.96 -38.24
CA GLN A 193 5.91 22.61 -38.78
C GLN A 193 5.22 22.62 -40.16
N ALA A 194 5.39 21.55 -40.94
CA ALA A 194 4.77 21.44 -42.26
C ALA A 194 3.26 21.67 -42.19
N ASN A 195 2.74 22.61 -43.00
CA ASN A 195 1.30 22.89 -43.05
C ASN A 195 0.55 21.85 -43.90
N THR A 196 0.48 20.62 -43.39
CA THR A 196 -0.13 19.46 -44.03
C THR A 196 -0.94 18.67 -43.00
N GLN A 197 -1.99 17.97 -43.47
CA GLN A 197 -2.77 17.08 -42.61
C GLN A 197 -1.87 15.99 -42.00
N GLY A 198 -2.04 15.71 -40.71
CA GLY A 198 -1.27 14.72 -39.95
C GLY A 198 0.01 15.26 -39.31
N THR A 199 0.40 16.51 -39.60
CA THR A 199 1.47 17.19 -38.86
C THR A 199 1.10 17.28 -37.39
N ARG A 200 2.01 16.91 -36.50
CA ARG A 200 1.73 16.82 -35.06
C ARG A 200 2.88 17.26 -34.16
N LEU A 201 2.55 17.65 -32.94
CA LEU A 201 3.45 17.84 -31.82
C LEU A 201 2.91 17.04 -30.64
N ASP A 202 3.73 16.16 -30.10
CA ASP A 202 3.47 15.30 -28.95
C ASP A 202 4.31 15.78 -27.78
N TRP A 203 3.74 15.84 -26.57
CA TRP A 203 4.53 16.09 -25.37
C TRP A 203 3.99 15.33 -24.15
N GLU A 204 4.90 14.95 -23.27
CA GLU A 204 4.61 14.30 -21.98
C GLU A 204 5.08 15.18 -20.84
N VAL A 205 4.18 15.52 -19.92
CA VAL A 205 4.56 16.24 -18.70
C VAL A 205 5.32 15.33 -17.74
N GLU A 206 6.35 15.90 -17.12
CA GLU A 206 7.21 15.22 -16.14
C GLU A 206 6.43 14.88 -14.86
N ASN A 207 5.44 15.70 -14.49
CA ASN A 207 4.57 15.42 -13.35
C ASN A 207 3.79 14.11 -13.57
N LEU A 208 4.01 13.15 -12.67
CA LEU A 208 3.37 11.84 -12.71
C LEU A 208 1.89 11.88 -12.33
N GLU A 209 1.41 13.01 -11.80
CA GLU A 209 -0.03 13.30 -11.58
C GLU A 209 -0.67 14.06 -12.77
N GLY A 210 0.09 14.31 -13.84
CA GLY A 210 -0.39 14.96 -15.06
C GLY A 210 -0.50 16.49 -14.98
N THR A 211 -1.09 17.08 -16.02
CA THR A 211 -1.37 18.52 -16.15
C THR A 211 -2.87 18.77 -16.26
N LYS A 212 -3.40 19.71 -15.47
CA LYS A 212 -4.84 20.04 -15.41
C LYS A 212 -5.07 21.41 -16.07
N PHE A 213 -5.94 21.49 -17.07
CA PHE A 213 -6.18 22.74 -17.80
C PHE A 213 -7.62 22.79 -18.33
N ASN A 214 -8.17 23.96 -18.61
CA ASN A 214 -9.47 24.02 -19.31
C ASN A 214 -9.41 24.74 -20.65
N HIS A 215 -8.26 25.25 -21.06
CA HIS A 215 -8.09 25.91 -22.33
C HIS A 215 -6.73 25.58 -22.95
N PHE A 216 -6.73 25.43 -24.27
CA PHE A 216 -5.53 25.32 -25.09
C PHE A 216 -5.35 26.62 -25.88
N ALA A 217 -4.13 27.13 -25.94
CA ALA A 217 -3.86 28.35 -26.66
C ALA A 217 -2.61 28.26 -27.52
N MET A 218 -2.60 29.08 -28.56
CA MET A 218 -1.46 29.26 -29.45
C MET A 218 -1.17 30.74 -29.61
N GLN A 219 0.11 31.11 -29.52
CA GLN A 219 0.59 32.43 -29.88
C GLN A 219 1.29 32.34 -31.24
N THR A 220 0.73 33.02 -32.23
CA THR A 220 1.22 32.96 -33.62
C THR A 220 1.83 34.28 -34.07
N VAL A 221 2.82 34.21 -34.97
CA VAL A 221 3.50 35.40 -35.51
C VAL A 221 2.65 36.11 -36.55
N TYR A 222 1.99 35.34 -37.41
CA TYR A 222 1.13 35.85 -38.47
C TYR A 222 -0.30 35.35 -38.31
N ALA A 223 -1.26 36.15 -38.77
CA ALA A 223 -2.65 35.70 -38.84
C ALA A 223 -2.80 34.60 -39.90
N ARG A 224 -3.57 33.58 -39.57
CA ARG A 224 -3.89 32.45 -40.46
C ARG A 224 -5.37 32.16 -40.40
N THR A 225 -5.92 31.65 -41.50
CA THR A 225 -7.32 31.21 -41.59
C THR A 225 -7.38 29.78 -42.11
N GLY A 226 -8.52 29.13 -41.92
CA GLY A 226 -8.79 27.78 -42.45
C GLY A 226 -8.16 26.64 -41.65
N LEU A 227 -7.47 26.93 -40.54
CA LEU A 227 -6.79 25.91 -39.74
C LEU A 227 -7.81 24.96 -39.09
N GLY A 228 -7.66 23.65 -39.35
CA GLY A 228 -8.35 22.61 -38.60
C GLY A 228 -7.34 21.80 -37.79
N PHE A 229 -7.63 21.56 -36.53
CA PHE A 229 -6.75 20.80 -35.64
C PHE A 229 -7.53 20.10 -34.53
N SER A 230 -6.89 19.07 -33.98
CA SER A 230 -7.35 18.36 -32.80
C SER A 230 -6.29 18.37 -31.71
N LEU A 231 -6.75 18.43 -30.46
CA LEU A 231 -5.95 18.19 -29.27
C LEU A 231 -6.39 16.84 -28.67
N TYR A 232 -5.47 15.91 -28.59
CA TYR A 232 -5.68 14.62 -27.94
C TYR A 232 -4.95 14.57 -26.60
N VAL A 233 -5.51 13.81 -25.66
CA VAL A 233 -4.97 13.61 -24.31
C VAL A 233 -5.01 12.13 -23.93
N ARG A 234 -4.06 11.70 -23.09
CA ARG A 234 -4.09 10.40 -22.42
C ARG A 234 -3.23 10.42 -21.15
N ASP A 235 -3.48 9.47 -20.25
CA ASP A 235 -2.80 9.39 -18.96
C ASP A 235 -1.61 8.41 -18.99
N ASP A 236 -1.83 7.19 -19.52
CA ASP A 236 -0.78 6.18 -19.70
C ASP A 236 -0.38 6.03 -21.18
N ARG A 237 0.89 5.68 -21.44
CA ARG A 237 1.40 5.42 -22.79
C ARG A 237 0.72 4.25 -23.50
N ASN A 238 0.17 3.32 -22.73
CA ASN A 238 -0.58 2.16 -23.22
C ASN A 238 -2.06 2.45 -23.45
N ASP A 239 -2.56 3.61 -22.99
CA ASP A 239 -3.93 4.01 -23.24
C ASP A 239 -4.09 4.60 -24.65
N GLU A 240 -5.31 4.45 -25.19
CA GLU A 240 -5.71 5.12 -26.41
C GLU A 240 -5.89 6.62 -26.16
N TYR A 241 -5.57 7.43 -27.18
CA TYR A 241 -5.79 8.87 -27.12
C TYR A 241 -7.29 9.20 -27.13
N THR A 242 -7.68 10.07 -26.21
CA THR A 242 -9.02 10.70 -26.21
C THR A 242 -8.94 12.04 -26.92
N SER A 243 -9.86 12.32 -27.84
CA SER A 243 -9.97 13.64 -28.47
C SER A 243 -10.59 14.64 -27.50
N ALA A 244 -9.77 15.53 -26.93
CA ALA A 244 -10.21 16.56 -25.98
C ALA A 244 -10.78 17.81 -26.69
N LEU A 245 -10.31 18.10 -27.90
CA LEU A 245 -10.76 19.19 -28.75
C LEU A 245 -10.60 18.80 -30.21
N ALA A 246 -11.58 19.12 -31.06
CA ALA A 246 -11.47 19.00 -32.51
C ALA A 246 -12.20 20.17 -33.16
N LEU A 247 -11.47 21.00 -33.91
CA LEU A 247 -11.98 22.23 -34.52
C LEU A 247 -11.63 22.32 -36.00
N LEU A 248 -12.52 22.93 -36.77
CA LEU A 248 -12.33 23.21 -38.19
C LEU A 248 -12.42 24.71 -38.46
N SER A 249 -11.80 25.17 -39.54
CA SER A 249 -11.92 26.54 -40.07
C SER A 249 -11.59 27.64 -39.06
N GLN A 250 -10.64 27.39 -38.16
CA GLN A 250 -10.18 28.35 -37.16
C GLN A 250 -9.29 29.42 -37.79
N SER A 251 -9.25 30.58 -37.12
CA SER A 251 -8.33 31.67 -37.45
C SER A 251 -7.43 31.99 -36.28
N THR A 252 -6.18 32.31 -36.56
CA THR A 252 -5.21 32.78 -35.55
C THR A 252 -4.93 34.27 -35.74
N LEU A 253 -4.54 34.92 -34.65
CA LEU A 253 -4.23 36.35 -34.65
C LEU A 253 -2.72 36.59 -34.78
N ALA A 254 -2.33 37.66 -35.48
CA ALA A 254 -0.93 38.04 -35.60
C ALA A 254 -0.40 38.61 -34.28
N LEU A 255 0.71 38.09 -33.78
CA LEU A 255 1.39 38.51 -32.55
C LEU A 255 0.47 38.51 -31.30
N GLN A 256 -0.56 37.69 -31.33
CA GLN A 256 -1.57 37.61 -30.29
C GLN A 256 -1.91 36.15 -29.99
N ARG A 257 -2.47 35.94 -28.80
CA ARG A 257 -2.90 34.63 -28.34
C ARG A 257 -4.30 34.34 -28.84
N THR A 258 -4.49 33.15 -29.38
CA THR A 258 -5.80 32.56 -29.65
C THR A 258 -6.00 31.39 -28.69
N ALA A 259 -7.14 31.33 -28.01
CA ALA A 259 -7.43 30.32 -26.99
C ALA A 259 -8.75 29.60 -27.30
N PHE A 260 -8.81 28.32 -26.95
CA PHE A 260 -9.91 27.41 -27.24
C PHE A 260 -10.27 26.64 -25.96
N SER A 261 -11.57 26.55 -25.63
CA SER A 261 -12.04 25.81 -24.45
C SER A 261 -11.82 24.31 -24.64
N VAL A 262 -11.33 23.66 -23.58
CA VAL A 262 -11.06 22.21 -23.48
C VAL A 262 -11.48 21.74 -22.07
N PRO A 263 -12.80 21.67 -21.76
CA PRO A 263 -13.25 21.38 -20.39
C PRO A 263 -12.76 20.03 -19.85
N VAL A 264 -12.60 19.04 -20.73
CA VAL A 264 -12.08 17.70 -20.38
C VAL A 264 -10.70 17.76 -19.75
N GLY A 265 -9.85 18.73 -20.15
CA GLY A 265 -8.46 18.84 -19.68
C GLY A 265 -8.31 18.98 -18.17
N ILE A 266 -9.37 19.38 -17.45
CA ILE A 266 -9.37 19.56 -16.00
C ILE A 266 -9.24 18.23 -15.25
N ALA A 267 -9.60 17.11 -15.90
CA ALA A 267 -9.37 15.78 -15.35
C ALA A 267 -7.88 15.53 -15.02
N GLY A 268 -6.97 16.11 -15.80
CA GLY A 268 -5.54 15.82 -15.68
C GLY A 268 -5.11 14.72 -16.62
N PHE A 269 -4.05 14.98 -17.39
CA PHE A 269 -3.47 14.00 -18.31
C PHE A 269 -1.96 14.17 -18.38
N ARG A 270 -1.23 13.08 -18.60
CA ARG A 270 0.23 13.15 -18.72
C ARG A 270 0.71 13.45 -20.14
N GLN A 271 -0.05 13.05 -21.16
CA GLN A 271 0.39 13.17 -22.55
C GLN A 271 -0.63 13.92 -23.39
N LEU A 272 -0.11 14.83 -24.23
CA LEU A 272 -0.89 15.67 -25.11
C LEU A 272 -0.37 15.57 -26.54
N ARG A 273 -1.28 15.67 -27.51
CA ARG A 273 -0.96 15.72 -28.94
C ARG A 273 -1.77 16.81 -29.60
N TYR A 274 -1.07 17.79 -30.16
CA TYR A 274 -1.63 18.69 -31.16
C TYR A 274 -1.46 18.05 -32.54
N GLN A 275 -2.52 17.99 -33.35
CA GLN A 275 -2.48 17.47 -34.71
C GLN A 275 -3.25 18.37 -35.67
N VAL A 276 -2.64 18.69 -36.81
CA VAL A 276 -3.28 19.39 -37.92
C VAL A 276 -4.19 18.42 -38.68
N ASP A 277 -5.47 18.73 -38.73
CA ASP A 277 -6.46 17.95 -39.47
C ASP A 277 -6.78 18.58 -40.83
N VAL A 278 -6.72 19.91 -40.91
CA VAL A 278 -6.89 20.68 -42.15
C VAL A 278 -5.82 21.77 -42.21
N PRO A 279 -5.00 21.83 -43.28
CA PRO A 279 -3.99 22.87 -43.45
C PRO A 279 -4.57 24.29 -43.42
N ALA A 280 -3.84 25.20 -42.82
CA ALA A 280 -4.17 26.62 -42.84
C ALA A 280 -3.86 27.26 -44.21
N SER A 281 -4.28 28.51 -44.39
CA SER A 281 -3.97 29.36 -45.57
C SER A 281 -2.48 29.45 -45.95
N ALA A 282 -1.56 29.26 -44.99
CA ALA A 282 -0.11 29.23 -45.17
C ALA A 282 0.55 28.67 -43.88
N ASP A 283 1.87 28.51 -43.86
CA ASP A 283 2.62 28.01 -42.70
C ASP A 283 2.28 28.76 -41.41
N VAL A 284 1.96 28.02 -40.35
CA VAL A 284 1.57 28.55 -39.04
C VAL A 284 2.83 28.69 -38.19
N TYR A 285 3.33 29.92 -38.09
CA TYR A 285 4.47 30.24 -37.23
C TYR A 285 3.98 30.41 -35.78
N VAL A 286 4.44 29.52 -34.91
CA VAL A 286 4.05 29.45 -33.49
C VAL A 286 5.25 29.86 -32.65
N SER A 287 5.04 30.83 -31.76
CA SER A 287 5.99 31.14 -30.69
C SER A 287 5.84 30.17 -29.54
N SER A 288 4.60 29.89 -29.14
CA SER A 288 4.35 28.90 -28.10
C SER A 288 2.91 28.37 -28.14
N TYR A 289 2.78 27.06 -27.92
CA TYR A 289 1.57 26.42 -27.45
C TYR A 289 1.51 26.51 -25.92
N MET A 290 0.32 26.73 -25.37
CA MET A 290 0.13 27.02 -23.96
C MET A 290 -1.10 26.28 -23.43
N LEU A 291 -0.98 25.75 -22.22
CA LEU A 291 -2.12 25.34 -21.42
C LEU A 291 -2.53 26.48 -20.50
N LEU A 292 -3.82 26.71 -20.42
CA LEU A 292 -4.39 27.78 -19.62
C LEU A 292 -5.46 27.24 -18.68
N TYR A 293 -5.59 27.91 -17.54
CA TYR A 293 -6.80 27.88 -16.76
C TYR A 293 -7.51 29.23 -16.87
N CYS A 294 -8.64 29.23 -17.55
CA CYS A 294 -9.55 30.35 -17.63
C CYS A 294 -10.65 30.20 -16.58
N LYS A 295 -10.75 31.17 -15.66
CA LYS A 295 -11.80 31.18 -14.65
C LYS A 295 -13.17 31.33 -15.35
N PRO A 296 -14.15 30.43 -15.09
CA PRO A 296 -15.51 30.62 -15.59
C PRO A 296 -16.11 31.93 -15.08
N SER A 297 -16.80 32.66 -15.95
CA SER A 297 -17.45 33.93 -15.63
C SER A 297 -18.79 34.09 -16.37
N GLY A 298 -19.69 34.94 -15.85
CA GLY A 298 -20.99 35.25 -16.46
C GLY A 298 -22.20 34.59 -15.79
N THR A 299 -23.40 34.91 -16.31
CA THR A 299 -24.67 34.34 -15.87
C THR A 299 -24.84 32.93 -16.44
N GLY A 300 -24.86 31.91 -15.58
CA GLY A 300 -24.90 30.49 -16.00
C GLY A 300 -23.69 29.66 -15.55
N VAL A 301 -22.71 30.27 -14.88
CA VAL A 301 -21.62 29.53 -14.25
C VAL A 301 -22.20 28.62 -13.16
N CYS A 302 -21.87 27.33 -13.23
CA CYS A 302 -22.13 26.41 -12.14
C CYS A 302 -21.03 26.51 -11.10
N PRO A 303 -21.34 26.76 -9.81
CA PRO A 303 -20.35 26.71 -8.76
C PRO A 303 -19.83 25.27 -8.59
N GLY A 304 -18.56 25.14 -8.19
CA GLY A 304 -17.95 23.84 -7.90
C GLY A 304 -18.58 23.17 -6.67
N ILE A 305 -18.58 21.83 -6.66
CA ILE A 305 -19.11 21.01 -5.57
C ILE A 305 -18.13 19.85 -5.32
N GLY A 306 -17.52 19.81 -4.13
CA GLY A 306 -16.53 18.78 -3.78
C GLY A 306 -15.32 18.86 -4.71
N ASP A 307 -14.96 17.73 -5.33
CA ASP A 307 -13.83 17.65 -6.28
C ASP A 307 -14.17 18.17 -7.69
N TYR A 308 -15.44 18.50 -7.95
CA TYR A 308 -15.90 19.01 -9.24
C TYR A 308 -15.79 20.54 -9.28
N PRO A 309 -14.88 21.13 -10.08
CA PRO A 309 -14.69 22.58 -10.12
C PRO A 309 -15.86 23.32 -10.76
N SER A 310 -15.84 24.65 -10.59
CA SER A 310 -16.76 25.53 -11.32
C SER A 310 -16.49 25.47 -12.82
N VAL A 311 -17.55 25.49 -13.62
CA VAL A 311 -17.49 25.50 -15.10
C VAL A 311 -18.60 26.39 -15.68
N GLY A 312 -18.49 26.75 -16.96
CA GLY A 312 -19.52 27.52 -17.67
C GLY A 312 -20.78 26.70 -17.98
N GLU A 313 -21.88 27.39 -18.31
CA GLU A 313 -23.13 26.76 -18.73
C GLU A 313 -22.92 25.81 -19.92
N GLY A 314 -23.43 24.58 -19.83
CA GLY A 314 -23.30 23.56 -20.86
C GLY A 314 -21.96 22.81 -20.86
N GLU A 315 -20.96 23.25 -20.10
CA GLU A 315 -19.70 22.52 -19.94
C GLU A 315 -19.84 21.35 -18.97
N ILE A 316 -18.90 20.41 -19.04
CA ILE A 316 -18.73 19.38 -18.01
C ILE A 316 -17.70 19.84 -16.99
N SER A 317 -17.98 19.56 -15.72
CA SER A 317 -17.04 19.67 -14.61
C SER A 317 -16.49 18.28 -14.31
N PRO A 318 -15.24 17.97 -14.71
CA PRO A 318 -14.65 16.66 -14.48
C PRO A 318 -13.93 16.60 -13.13
N ALA A 319 -13.79 15.38 -12.61
CA ALA A 319 -12.97 15.05 -11.46
C ALA A 319 -12.34 13.66 -11.67
N ASP A 320 -11.37 13.32 -10.82
CA ASP A 320 -10.73 12.00 -10.85
C ASP A 320 -11.79 10.91 -10.55
N CYS A 321 -11.55 9.69 -11.06
CA CYS A 321 -12.39 8.56 -10.72
C CYS A 321 -12.10 8.03 -9.31
N GLU A 322 -13.00 7.22 -8.77
CA GLU A 322 -12.76 6.51 -7.51
C GLU A 322 -11.50 5.62 -7.59
N ARG A 323 -10.90 5.32 -6.43
CA ARG A 323 -9.69 4.49 -6.35
C ARG A 323 -9.89 3.15 -7.06
N GLY A 324 -8.91 2.76 -7.89
CA GLY A 324 -8.95 1.54 -8.69
C GLY A 324 -9.57 1.71 -10.08
N TYR A 325 -9.99 2.92 -10.43
CA TYR A 325 -10.39 3.31 -11.78
C TYR A 325 -9.39 4.30 -12.38
N ARG A 326 -9.40 4.42 -13.71
CA ARG A 326 -8.72 5.42 -14.52
C ARG A 326 -9.74 6.15 -15.39
N GLY A 327 -9.32 7.25 -16.00
CA GLY A 327 -10.20 8.15 -16.75
C GLY A 327 -10.76 9.23 -15.82
N TYR A 328 -11.97 9.70 -16.09
CA TYR A 328 -12.58 10.78 -15.31
C TYR A 328 -14.07 10.56 -15.08
N SER A 329 -14.53 11.03 -13.93
CA SER A 329 -15.95 11.24 -13.67
C SER A 329 -16.32 12.69 -14.02
N TYR A 330 -17.58 12.98 -14.28
CA TYR A 330 -17.97 14.37 -14.55
C TYR A 330 -19.42 14.68 -14.16
N ARG A 331 -19.70 15.98 -14.03
CA ARG A 331 -21.05 16.53 -13.90
C ARG A 331 -21.29 17.55 -14.99
N THR A 332 -22.46 17.53 -15.61
CA THR A 332 -22.85 18.56 -16.60
C THR A 332 -23.39 19.79 -15.88
N CYS A 333 -22.94 20.97 -16.29
CA CYS A 333 -23.51 22.24 -15.86
C CYS A 333 -24.78 22.54 -16.65
N THR A 334 -25.90 22.71 -15.95
CA THR A 334 -27.19 23.05 -16.57
C THR A 334 -27.98 23.99 -15.68
N ASN A 335 -28.41 25.12 -16.24
CA ASN A 335 -29.12 26.20 -15.54
C ASN A 335 -28.37 26.67 -14.28
N GLY A 336 -27.05 26.83 -14.37
CA GLY A 336 -26.20 27.27 -13.25
C GLY A 336 -26.07 26.26 -12.09
N GLN A 337 -26.44 24.98 -12.29
CA GLN A 337 -26.22 23.91 -11.31
C GLN A 337 -25.49 22.70 -11.91
N LEU A 338 -24.55 22.13 -11.15
CA LEU A 338 -23.92 20.85 -11.51
C LEU A 338 -24.89 19.70 -11.29
N GLY A 339 -25.08 18.89 -12.32
CA GLY A 339 -25.93 17.69 -12.28
C GLY A 339 -25.38 16.54 -11.44
N LYS A 340 -25.90 15.34 -11.70
CA LYS A 340 -25.44 14.09 -11.08
C LYS A 340 -24.06 13.69 -11.61
N ILE A 341 -23.31 12.95 -10.80
CA ILE A 341 -22.04 12.34 -11.20
C ILE A 341 -22.31 11.32 -12.31
N ASN A 342 -21.55 11.40 -13.39
CA ASN A 342 -21.47 10.42 -14.46
C ASN A 342 -20.08 9.76 -14.44
N ASN A 343 -20.06 8.43 -14.38
CA ASN A 343 -18.85 7.59 -14.32
C ASN A 343 -18.59 6.83 -15.63
N GLN A 344 -19.22 7.19 -16.75
CA GLN A 344 -19.12 6.42 -18.00
C GLN A 344 -17.69 6.32 -18.56
N TYR A 345 -16.80 7.26 -18.21
CA TYR A 345 -15.40 7.25 -18.61
C TYR A 345 -14.46 6.71 -17.51
N CYS A 346 -15.02 6.26 -16.38
CA CYS A 346 -14.26 5.56 -15.35
C CYS A 346 -14.15 4.08 -15.70
N VAL A 347 -12.95 3.67 -16.09
CA VAL A 347 -12.63 2.28 -16.46
C VAL A 347 -11.75 1.68 -15.37
N GLN A 348 -11.99 0.43 -14.98
CA GLN A 348 -11.15 -0.23 -13.96
C GLN A 348 -9.68 -0.27 -14.40
N LYS A 349 -8.76 -0.12 -13.45
CA LYS A 349 -7.34 -0.45 -13.64
C LYS A 349 -7.15 -1.96 -13.47
N VAL A 350 -6.21 -2.57 -14.21
CA VAL A 350 -5.89 -4.01 -14.05
C VAL A 350 -5.42 -4.26 -12.61
N PRO A 351 -5.79 -5.39 -11.96
CA PRO A 351 -5.25 -5.73 -10.64
C PRO A 351 -3.73 -5.71 -10.63
N SER A 352 -3.10 -5.40 -9.50
CA SER A 352 -1.64 -5.47 -9.39
C SER A 352 -1.15 -5.73 -7.97
N ARG A 353 0.11 -6.15 -7.84
CA ARG A 353 0.84 -6.32 -6.56
C ARG A 353 0.16 -7.29 -5.58
N ILE A 354 -0.46 -8.35 -6.09
CA ILE A 354 -1.11 -9.37 -5.24
C ILE A 354 -0.06 -10.08 -4.38
N THR A 355 -0.17 -9.99 -3.05
CA THR A 355 0.85 -10.48 -2.12
C THR A 355 0.22 -11.10 -0.86
N TYR A 356 0.56 -12.37 -0.58
CA TYR A 356 0.22 -13.05 0.67
C TYR A 356 1.26 -12.77 1.78
N SER A 357 0.93 -13.13 3.03
CA SER A 357 1.81 -12.93 4.20
C SER A 357 3.15 -13.67 4.11
N ALA A 358 3.24 -14.73 3.30
CA ALA A 358 4.46 -15.47 3.04
C ALA A 358 4.44 -16.05 1.61
N ARG A 359 5.62 -16.41 1.09
CA ARG A 359 5.77 -17.12 -0.20
C ARG A 359 5.77 -18.64 -0.07
N ILE A 360 5.94 -19.16 1.16
CA ILE A 360 6.01 -20.59 1.47
C ILE A 360 5.17 -20.86 2.71
N PHE A 361 4.22 -21.78 2.61
CA PHE A 361 3.43 -22.27 3.73
C PHE A 361 3.64 -23.77 3.90
N ASN A 362 4.01 -24.18 5.10
CA ASN A 362 4.14 -25.58 5.48
C ASN A 362 2.96 -25.92 6.38
N LEU A 363 2.06 -26.75 5.87
CA LEU A 363 0.80 -27.12 6.51
C LEU A 363 0.90 -28.52 7.10
N ILE A 364 0.12 -28.77 8.15
CA ILE A 364 0.06 -30.06 8.82
C ILE A 364 -1.31 -30.70 8.58
N ILE A 365 -1.31 -31.99 8.23
CA ILE A 365 -2.54 -32.76 8.03
C ILE A 365 -3.43 -32.69 9.27
N GLY A 366 -4.72 -32.46 9.06
CA GLY A 366 -5.72 -32.43 10.13
C GLY A 366 -5.76 -31.12 10.93
N VAL A 367 -4.81 -30.20 10.73
CA VAL A 367 -4.83 -28.88 11.37
C VAL A 367 -5.66 -27.91 10.54
N ASN A 368 -6.51 -27.11 11.22
CA ASN A 368 -7.25 -26.04 10.56
C ASN A 368 -6.30 -24.97 10.04
N THR A 369 -6.28 -24.81 8.72
CA THR A 369 -5.45 -23.84 8.00
C THR A 369 -6.25 -22.58 7.73
N GLN A 370 -5.63 -21.43 8.01
CA GLN A 370 -6.15 -20.12 7.64
C GLN A 370 -5.00 -19.25 7.11
N ILE A 371 -4.90 -19.16 5.79
CA ILE A 371 -4.00 -18.23 5.11
C ILE A 371 -4.84 -16.98 4.79
N ALA A 372 -4.54 -15.89 5.50
CA ALA A 372 -5.25 -14.62 5.36
C ALA A 372 -5.26 -14.11 3.90
N ALA A 373 -6.29 -13.32 3.58
CA ALA A 373 -6.44 -12.67 2.28
C ALA A 373 -5.18 -11.89 1.86
N PRO A 374 -4.82 -11.91 0.56
CA PRO A 374 -3.68 -11.15 0.08
C PRO A 374 -3.94 -9.64 0.13
N ARG A 375 -2.86 -8.87 0.18
CA ARG A 375 -2.89 -7.44 -0.15
C ARG A 375 -2.74 -7.28 -1.66
N TYR A 376 -3.36 -6.26 -2.22
CA TYR A 376 -3.30 -5.95 -3.64
C TYR A 376 -3.66 -4.48 -3.89
N ASN A 377 -3.33 -4.02 -5.09
CA ASN A 377 -3.75 -2.73 -5.62
C ASN A 377 -4.93 -2.90 -6.58
N ASN A 378 -5.62 -1.77 -6.79
CA ASN A 378 -6.82 -1.69 -7.62
C ASN A 378 -7.93 -2.63 -7.12
N ILE A 379 -8.86 -2.97 -8.00
CA ILE A 379 -10.06 -3.73 -7.66
C ILE A 379 -9.89 -5.16 -8.18
N ILE A 380 -10.11 -6.15 -7.32
CA ILE A 380 -10.26 -7.55 -7.70
C ILE A 380 -11.70 -7.95 -7.42
N GLU A 381 -12.38 -8.46 -8.44
CA GLU A 381 -13.76 -8.95 -8.35
C GLU A 381 -13.81 -10.47 -8.08
N GLU A 382 -12.81 -11.21 -8.57
CA GLU A 382 -12.73 -12.66 -8.39
C GLU A 382 -11.28 -13.17 -8.28
N PHE A 383 -11.05 -14.09 -7.33
CA PHE A 383 -9.83 -14.87 -7.18
C PHE A 383 -10.04 -16.31 -7.64
N TYR A 384 -9.05 -16.86 -8.35
CA TYR A 384 -9.09 -18.23 -8.86
C TYR A 384 -7.67 -18.81 -9.02
N LEU A 385 -7.59 -20.14 -9.16
CA LEU A 385 -6.34 -20.84 -9.43
C LEU A 385 -6.12 -20.99 -10.93
N ALA A 386 -4.87 -21.19 -11.35
CA ALA A 386 -4.56 -21.59 -12.71
C ALA A 386 -5.42 -22.79 -13.16
N GLU A 387 -5.71 -22.88 -14.46
CA GLU A 387 -6.44 -24.04 -15.01
C GLU A 387 -5.78 -25.36 -14.60
N ASN A 388 -6.62 -26.36 -14.27
CA ASN A 388 -6.19 -27.69 -13.80
C ASN A 388 -5.29 -27.67 -12.54
N THR A 389 -5.30 -26.59 -11.78
CA THR A 389 -4.62 -26.49 -10.48
C THR A 389 -5.64 -26.54 -9.36
N PHE A 390 -5.47 -27.49 -8.44
CA PHE A 390 -6.32 -27.67 -7.28
C PHE A 390 -5.46 -27.56 -6.03
N LEU A 391 -5.93 -26.85 -5.02
CA LEU A 391 -5.29 -26.83 -3.71
C LEU A 391 -5.22 -28.25 -3.11
N PRO A 392 -4.32 -28.50 -2.14
CA PRO A 392 -4.33 -29.74 -1.37
C PRO A 392 -5.74 -30.08 -0.86
N ALA A 393 -6.08 -31.37 -0.90
CA ALA A 393 -7.42 -31.83 -0.55
C ALA A 393 -7.87 -31.30 0.81
N GLY A 394 -9.09 -30.73 0.86
CA GLY A 394 -9.68 -30.12 2.05
C GLY A 394 -9.38 -28.63 2.26
N LEU A 395 -8.55 -28.01 1.41
CA LEU A 395 -8.36 -26.56 1.36
C LEU A 395 -9.18 -25.91 0.24
N VAL A 396 -9.69 -24.72 0.49
CA VAL A 396 -10.54 -23.95 -0.43
C VAL A 396 -10.05 -22.51 -0.51
N LEU A 397 -9.94 -21.99 -1.74
CA LEU A 397 -9.71 -20.58 -2.02
C LEU A 397 -11.07 -19.85 -2.02
N ASN A 398 -11.18 -18.79 -1.23
CA ASN A 398 -12.33 -17.91 -1.26
C ASN A 398 -12.25 -17.00 -2.51
N ALA A 399 -13.18 -17.20 -3.45
CA ALA A 399 -13.19 -16.47 -4.71
C ALA A 399 -13.39 -14.96 -4.57
N LYS A 400 -13.89 -14.46 -3.43
CA LYS A 400 -14.11 -13.02 -3.23
C LYS A 400 -12.97 -12.35 -2.48
N THR A 401 -12.38 -13.03 -1.49
CA THR A 401 -11.37 -12.43 -0.62
C THR A 401 -9.94 -12.88 -0.95
N GLY A 402 -9.77 -14.00 -1.64
CA GLY A 402 -8.48 -14.65 -1.83
C GLY A 402 -7.98 -15.39 -0.58
N GLU A 403 -8.76 -15.49 0.49
CA GLU A 403 -8.35 -16.27 1.67
C GLU A 403 -8.33 -17.78 1.35
N ILE A 404 -7.32 -18.51 1.85
CA ILE A 404 -7.27 -19.98 1.72
C ILE A 404 -7.53 -20.60 3.10
N THR A 405 -8.60 -21.39 3.19
CA THR A 405 -9.04 -21.98 4.46
C THR A 405 -9.37 -23.46 4.32
N GLY A 406 -9.42 -24.18 5.43
CA GLY A 406 -9.86 -25.57 5.48
C GLY A 406 -8.90 -26.48 6.24
N ILE A 407 -9.09 -27.78 6.11
CA ILE A 407 -8.26 -28.79 6.80
C ILE A 407 -7.67 -29.70 5.74
N ALA A 408 -6.34 -29.70 5.61
CA ALA A 408 -5.68 -30.56 4.64
C ALA A 408 -5.78 -32.04 5.04
N THR A 409 -6.14 -32.91 4.10
CA THR A 409 -6.39 -34.34 4.36
C THR A 409 -5.34 -35.28 3.81
N GLU A 410 -4.44 -34.81 2.94
CA GLU A 410 -3.44 -35.62 2.24
C GLU A 410 -2.06 -34.95 2.21
N GLU A 411 -1.00 -35.77 2.19
CA GLU A 411 0.38 -35.27 2.07
C GLU A 411 0.65 -34.75 0.67
N VAL A 412 1.25 -33.58 0.57
CA VAL A 412 1.60 -32.93 -0.69
C VAL A 412 3.01 -32.37 -0.56
N ALA A 413 3.91 -32.83 -1.43
CA ALA A 413 5.25 -32.26 -1.55
C ALA A 413 5.18 -30.77 -1.90
N LEU A 414 6.24 -30.02 -1.58
CA LEU A 414 6.28 -28.58 -1.84
C LEU A 414 5.98 -28.29 -3.32
N ARG A 415 4.87 -27.60 -3.57
CA ARG A 415 4.37 -27.30 -4.91
C ARG A 415 4.01 -25.83 -5.02
N ALA A 416 4.26 -25.25 -6.19
CA ALA A 416 3.85 -23.90 -6.53
C ALA A 416 2.38 -23.86 -6.95
N TYR A 417 1.65 -22.87 -6.45
CA TYR A 417 0.26 -22.57 -6.78
C TYR A 417 0.19 -21.13 -7.27
N THR A 418 -0.24 -20.95 -8.51
CA THR A 418 -0.48 -19.62 -9.08
C THR A 418 -1.93 -19.23 -8.84
N ILE A 419 -2.12 -18.12 -8.13
CA ILE A 419 -3.41 -17.55 -7.79
C ILE A 419 -3.57 -16.27 -8.60
N TYR A 420 -4.67 -16.16 -9.32
CA TYR A 420 -5.05 -15.01 -10.11
C TYR A 420 -6.09 -14.18 -9.38
N GLY A 421 -5.99 -12.87 -9.51
CA GLY A 421 -7.06 -11.94 -9.21
C GLY A 421 -7.46 -11.23 -10.50
N LYS A 422 -8.76 -11.23 -10.84
CA LYS A 422 -9.28 -10.57 -12.04
C LYS A 422 -10.36 -9.54 -11.72
N ASN A 423 -10.54 -8.62 -12.66
CA ASN A 423 -11.66 -7.71 -12.75
C ASN A 423 -12.12 -7.58 -14.21
N GLN A 424 -12.92 -6.56 -14.55
CA GLN A 424 -13.53 -6.41 -15.88
C GLN A 424 -12.53 -6.15 -17.00
N VAL A 425 -11.32 -5.66 -16.68
CA VAL A 425 -10.33 -5.25 -17.68
C VAL A 425 -9.14 -6.20 -17.79
N GLY A 426 -8.88 -7.03 -16.78
CA GLY A 426 -7.73 -7.94 -16.80
C GLY A 426 -7.50 -8.68 -15.48
N SER A 427 -6.32 -9.28 -15.37
CA SER A 427 -5.91 -10.06 -14.20
C SER A 427 -4.42 -9.93 -13.91
N ASP A 428 -4.05 -10.04 -12.64
CA ASP A 428 -2.67 -10.24 -12.19
C ASP A 428 -2.56 -11.55 -11.40
N SER A 429 -1.35 -12.02 -11.14
CA SER A 429 -1.12 -13.31 -10.50
C SER A 429 0.00 -13.27 -9.46
N VAL A 430 -0.12 -14.15 -8.47
CA VAL A 430 0.90 -14.39 -7.46
C VAL A 430 1.17 -15.88 -7.33
N VAL A 431 2.43 -16.23 -7.11
CA VAL A 431 2.83 -17.61 -6.86
C VAL A 431 3.14 -17.79 -5.37
N ILE A 432 2.45 -18.75 -4.75
CA ILE A 432 2.77 -19.24 -3.40
C ILE A 432 3.19 -20.70 -3.47
N ASN A 433 4.03 -21.15 -2.52
CA ASN A 433 4.39 -22.55 -2.41
C ASN A 433 3.71 -23.16 -1.18
N LEU A 434 2.98 -24.26 -1.37
CA LEU A 434 2.37 -25.01 -0.27
C LEU A 434 3.01 -26.38 -0.18
N SER A 435 3.28 -26.84 1.04
CA SER A 435 3.50 -28.26 1.32
C SER A 435 2.56 -28.69 2.44
N VAL A 436 2.09 -29.94 2.37
CA VAL A 436 1.31 -30.58 3.43
C VAL A 436 2.08 -31.80 3.91
N LYS A 437 2.37 -31.85 5.21
CA LYS A 437 3.11 -32.95 5.83
C LYS A 437 2.31 -33.53 6.98
N LYS A 438 2.60 -34.80 7.29
CA LYS A 438 2.14 -35.39 8.53
C LYS A 438 2.81 -34.68 9.71
N GLY A 439 2.03 -34.34 10.72
CA GLY A 439 2.56 -33.72 11.92
C GLY A 439 3.50 -34.66 12.65
N THR A 440 4.42 -34.11 13.43
CA THR A 440 5.39 -34.88 14.22
C THR A 440 5.45 -34.39 15.65
N CYS A 441 5.49 -35.33 16.59
CA CYS A 441 5.88 -35.02 17.96
C CYS A 441 7.40 -34.96 18.01
N LYS A 442 7.94 -33.80 18.41
CA LYS A 442 9.39 -33.60 18.52
C LYS A 442 9.98 -34.56 19.56
N ALA A 443 11.21 -35.01 19.32
CA ALA A 443 11.90 -35.88 20.26
C ALA A 443 11.96 -35.27 21.67
N GLU A 444 11.63 -36.07 22.69
CA GLU A 444 11.59 -35.66 24.10
C GLU A 444 12.07 -36.82 24.99
N GLY A 445 13.19 -36.64 25.70
CA GLY A 445 13.76 -37.69 26.54
C GLY A 445 14.12 -38.95 25.74
N ASN A 446 13.52 -40.08 26.11
CA ASN A 446 13.72 -41.38 25.45
C ASN A 446 12.84 -41.61 24.20
N PHE A 447 11.98 -40.64 23.88
CA PHE A 447 11.03 -40.72 22.77
C PHE A 447 11.59 -39.97 21.57
N GLU A 448 11.87 -40.67 20.48
CA GLU A 448 12.35 -40.07 19.22
C GLU A 448 11.19 -39.41 18.45
N THR A 449 11.52 -38.60 17.45
CA THR A 449 10.51 -37.95 16.59
C THR A 449 9.58 -38.99 15.99
N THR A 450 8.29 -38.83 16.22
CA THR A 450 7.26 -39.80 15.84
C THR A 450 6.12 -39.09 15.13
N ASN A 451 5.55 -39.71 14.10
CA ASN A 451 4.46 -39.08 13.36
C ASN A 451 3.17 -39.09 14.17
N VAL A 452 2.32 -38.09 13.94
CA VAL A 452 0.96 -38.05 14.51
C VAL A 452 0.17 -39.31 14.15
N GLY A 453 -0.51 -39.88 15.14
CA GLY A 453 -1.26 -41.13 15.03
C GLY A 453 -0.44 -42.38 15.33
N GLU A 454 0.88 -42.28 15.50
CA GLU A 454 1.74 -43.39 15.91
C GLU A 454 2.00 -43.38 17.42
N VAL A 455 2.32 -44.56 17.96
CA VAL A 455 2.73 -44.73 19.36
C VAL A 455 4.20 -45.12 19.37
N TYR A 456 5.03 -44.30 20.00
CA TYR A 456 6.43 -44.65 20.21
C TYR A 456 6.54 -45.55 21.43
N ILE A 457 7.26 -46.67 21.27
CA ILE A 457 7.51 -47.65 22.33
C ILE A 457 9.00 -47.63 22.63
N TYR A 458 9.35 -47.14 23.82
CA TYR A 458 10.69 -47.24 24.36
C TYR A 458 10.83 -48.56 25.12
N ASP A 459 11.81 -49.37 24.71
CA ASP A 459 12.21 -50.58 25.43
C ASP A 459 13.23 -50.20 26.50
N CYS A 460 12.86 -50.40 27.78
CA CYS A 460 13.68 -50.04 28.93
C CYS A 460 15.02 -50.78 28.96
N ALA A 461 15.12 -51.94 28.30
CA ALA A 461 16.38 -52.68 28.18
C ALA A 461 17.46 -51.86 27.44
N LYS A 462 17.07 -50.91 26.58
CA LYS A 462 18.00 -49.97 25.92
C LYS A 462 18.69 -49.04 26.92
N GLY A 463 18.07 -48.79 28.07
CA GLY A 463 18.63 -48.00 29.18
C GLY A 463 19.55 -48.79 30.14
N GLY A 464 19.79 -50.08 29.86
CA GLY A 464 20.64 -50.95 30.69
C GLY A 464 19.83 -51.83 31.65
N SER A 465 20.11 -51.75 32.96
CA SER A 465 19.57 -52.65 34.01
C SER A 465 18.09 -52.41 34.37
N TYR A 466 17.24 -52.16 33.39
CA TYR A 466 15.79 -51.92 33.54
C TYR A 466 14.99 -52.89 32.66
N VAL A 467 13.81 -53.29 33.14
CA VAL A 467 12.87 -54.17 32.43
C VAL A 467 11.50 -53.49 32.40
N GLY A 468 10.85 -53.51 31.24
CA GLY A 468 9.55 -52.88 31.00
C GLY A 468 9.51 -52.16 29.65
N THR A 469 8.42 -51.45 29.40
CA THR A 469 8.28 -50.56 28.23
C THR A 469 7.61 -49.27 28.65
N GLU A 470 8.08 -48.15 28.13
CA GLU A 470 7.38 -46.86 28.20
C GLU A 470 6.79 -46.52 26.83
N LYS A 471 5.58 -46.01 26.80
CA LYS A 471 4.85 -45.70 25.57
C LYS A 471 4.24 -44.32 25.62
N ARG A 472 4.34 -43.58 24.53
CA ARG A 472 3.61 -42.32 24.31
C ARG A 472 2.96 -42.34 22.94
N ALA A 473 1.68 -41.94 22.89
CA ALA A 473 1.00 -41.67 21.63
C ALA A 473 1.34 -40.26 21.16
N CYS A 474 1.65 -40.11 19.88
CA CYS A 474 1.74 -38.80 19.26
C CYS A 474 0.36 -38.38 18.75
N ASN A 475 -0.25 -37.38 19.40
CA ASN A 475 -1.58 -36.90 19.06
C ASN A 475 -1.49 -35.63 18.22
N LEU A 476 -2.53 -35.33 17.44
CA LEU A 476 -2.60 -34.06 16.72
C LEU A 476 -2.90 -32.93 17.73
N GLY A 477 -1.99 -31.96 17.84
CA GLY A 477 -2.17 -30.74 18.59
C GLY A 477 -2.72 -29.60 17.73
N GLU A 478 -2.72 -28.37 18.26
CA GLU A 478 -3.28 -27.20 17.56
C GLU A 478 -2.46 -26.76 16.34
N LYS A 479 -1.14 -27.00 16.35
CA LYS A 479 -0.22 -26.57 15.29
C LYS A 479 0.55 -27.70 14.64
N ASP A 480 0.83 -28.76 15.40
CA ASP A 480 1.63 -29.93 14.99
C ASP A 480 1.35 -31.09 15.96
N GLY A 481 2.17 -32.14 15.96
CA GLY A 481 2.07 -33.26 16.90
C GLY A 481 2.44 -32.90 18.34
N GLU A 482 1.60 -33.33 19.28
CA GLU A 482 1.82 -33.21 20.72
C GLU A 482 1.81 -34.58 21.40
N TRP A 483 2.80 -34.79 22.27
CA TRP A 483 2.92 -36.05 22.97
C TRP A 483 1.82 -36.21 24.03
N GLY A 484 1.15 -37.36 24.00
CA GLY A 484 0.26 -37.79 25.08
C GLY A 484 0.98 -38.18 26.38
N PRO A 485 0.20 -38.56 27.42
CA PRO A 485 0.75 -39.01 28.69
C PRO A 485 1.59 -40.29 28.52
N VAL A 486 2.64 -40.40 29.34
CA VAL A 486 3.47 -41.60 29.40
C VAL A 486 2.64 -42.74 30.01
N SER A 487 2.69 -43.91 29.38
CA SER A 487 2.09 -45.14 29.89
C SER A 487 3.14 -46.26 29.94
N GLY A 488 3.02 -47.14 30.92
CA GLY A 488 4.08 -48.10 31.25
C GLY A 488 5.13 -47.52 32.19
N TYR A 489 6.07 -48.35 32.64
CA TYR A 489 7.16 -47.93 33.52
C TYR A 489 8.38 -48.82 33.32
N CYS A 490 9.58 -48.25 33.50
CA CYS A 490 10.82 -49.00 33.58
C CYS A 490 11.09 -49.45 35.03
N MET A 491 11.12 -50.75 35.30
CA MET A 491 11.50 -51.30 36.61
C MET A 491 12.99 -51.62 36.66
N PRO A 492 13.76 -51.15 37.67
CA PRO A 492 15.13 -51.61 37.86
C PRO A 492 15.17 -53.13 38.08
N ILE A 493 16.07 -53.84 37.42
CA ILE A 493 16.26 -55.30 37.61
C ILE A 493 16.55 -55.63 39.08
N ALA A 494 17.28 -54.75 39.79
CA ALA A 494 17.54 -54.89 41.22
C ALA A 494 16.25 -54.99 42.07
N MET A 495 15.19 -54.24 41.72
CA MET A 495 13.89 -54.32 42.40
C MET A 495 13.18 -55.65 42.13
N ILE A 496 13.29 -56.19 40.91
CA ILE A 496 12.75 -57.52 40.59
C ILE A 496 13.48 -58.59 41.42
N ILE A 497 14.82 -58.52 41.52
CA ILE A 497 15.61 -59.44 42.35
C ILE A 497 15.18 -59.35 43.82
N ILE A 498 15.00 -58.15 44.36
CA ILE A 498 14.51 -57.95 45.73
C ILE A 498 13.12 -58.55 45.92
N LEU A 499 12.18 -58.30 45.01
CA LEU A 499 10.82 -58.85 45.07
C LEU A 499 10.81 -60.38 45.01
N VAL A 500 11.66 -60.98 44.18
CA VAL A 500 11.82 -62.44 44.11
C VAL A 500 12.39 -63.00 45.42
N ILE A 501 13.40 -62.35 45.99
CA ILE A 501 13.97 -62.74 47.29
C ILE A 501 12.89 -62.64 48.40
N VAL A 502 12.12 -61.55 48.44
CA VAL A 502 11.02 -61.38 49.40
C VAL A 502 9.93 -62.43 49.20
N ALA A 503 9.55 -62.73 47.96
CA ALA A 503 8.58 -63.78 47.67
C ALA A 503 9.08 -65.17 48.11
N ILE A 504 10.37 -65.48 47.89
CA ILE A 504 10.99 -66.71 48.39
C ILE A 504 10.95 -66.74 49.92
N ILE A 505 11.28 -65.64 50.60
CA ILE A 505 11.20 -65.54 52.06
C ILE A 505 9.76 -65.77 52.53
N ILE A 506 8.75 -65.19 51.87
CA ILE A 506 7.33 -65.39 52.19
C ILE A 506 6.93 -66.85 51.99
N ILE A 507 7.33 -67.48 50.88
CA ILE A 507 7.05 -68.90 50.61
C ILE A 507 7.69 -69.77 51.69
N VAL A 508 8.93 -69.47 52.10
CA VAL A 508 9.60 -70.16 53.21
C VAL A 508 8.84 -69.96 54.52
N ILE A 509 8.35 -68.76 54.81
CA ILE A 509 7.54 -68.49 56.01
C ILE A 509 6.19 -69.24 55.95
N VAL A 510 5.51 -69.24 54.80
CA VAL A 510 4.23 -69.95 54.62
C VAL A 510 4.43 -71.46 54.71
N ALA A 511 5.48 -72.00 54.12
CA ALA A 511 5.87 -73.41 54.26
C ALA A 511 6.20 -73.74 55.73
N PHE A 512 6.93 -72.86 56.42
CA PHE A 512 7.27 -73.02 57.85
C PHE A 512 6.02 -72.97 58.75
N VAL A 513 5.04 -72.11 58.43
CA VAL A 513 3.75 -72.03 59.13
C VAL A 513 2.88 -73.26 58.84
N LEU A 514 2.82 -73.73 57.59
CA LEU A 514 2.09 -74.96 57.21
C LEU A 514 2.70 -76.22 57.88
N ILE A 515 4.03 -76.30 57.97
CA ILE A 515 4.74 -77.37 58.69
C ILE A 515 4.45 -77.33 60.20
N ARG A 516 4.23 -76.14 60.78
CA ARG A 516 3.83 -76.00 62.20
C ARG A 516 2.37 -76.35 62.48
N VAL A 517 1.46 -76.20 61.50
CA VAL A 517 0.02 -76.44 61.70
C VAL A 517 -0.37 -77.92 61.56
N THR A 518 0.48 -78.78 60.97
CA THR A 518 0.24 -80.24 60.86
C THR A 518 0.75 -81.09 62.04
N GLY A 519 1.39 -80.50 63.06
CA GLY A 519 1.80 -81.21 64.28
C GLY A 519 0.72 -81.15 65.38
N ARG A 520 -0.25 -82.06 65.36
CA ARG A 520 -1.21 -82.22 66.48
C ARG A 520 -0.51 -82.78 67.73
N ALA A 521 -0.59 -82.04 68.84
CA ALA A 521 -0.62 -82.60 70.19
C ALA A 521 -1.98 -82.31 70.84
N LYS A 522 -2.62 -83.36 71.37
CA LYS A 522 -3.91 -83.33 72.09
C LYS A 522 -3.78 -82.59 73.42
N ALA A 523 -4.81 -81.84 73.82
CA ALA A 523 -5.13 -81.59 75.23
C ALA A 523 -6.66 -81.56 75.42
N VAL A 524 -7.11 -82.19 76.49
CA VAL A 524 -8.50 -82.47 76.89
C VAL A 524 -8.89 -81.56 78.05
N GLY A 525 -10.16 -81.08 78.06
CA GLY A 525 -10.92 -80.56 79.21
C GLY A 525 -10.56 -79.12 79.62
N GLY A 526 -11.43 -78.10 79.51
CA GLY A 526 -12.73 -77.92 80.21
C GLY A 526 -12.49 -77.03 81.45
N VAL A 527 -13.27 -76.03 81.90
CA VAL A 527 -14.66 -75.56 81.69
C VAL A 527 -14.80 -74.14 82.34
N LYS A 528 -15.70 -73.29 81.78
CA LYS A 528 -16.47 -72.12 82.30
C LYS A 528 -15.82 -70.95 83.07
N GLY A 529 -16.16 -69.74 82.59
CA GLY A 529 -16.31 -68.49 83.36
C GLY A 529 -16.73 -67.34 82.44
N ARG A 530 -17.60 -66.42 82.86
CA ARG A 530 -18.56 -65.66 82.02
C ARG A 530 -18.46 -64.15 82.28
N SER A 531 -18.77 -63.34 81.25
CA SER A 531 -19.21 -61.91 81.27
C SER A 531 -18.15 -60.85 81.67
N ALA A 532 -18.19 -59.57 81.27
CA ALA A 532 -19.21 -58.74 80.64
C ALA A 532 -18.59 -57.50 79.93
N ARG A 533 -19.20 -57.11 78.81
CA ARG A 533 -19.63 -55.76 78.36
C ARG A 533 -18.99 -54.50 79.00
N ALA A 534 -18.52 -53.57 78.15
CA ALA A 534 -19.13 -52.25 77.88
C ALA A 534 -18.12 -51.17 77.43
N THR A 535 -18.40 -50.55 76.27
CA THR A 535 -18.05 -49.17 75.83
C THR A 535 -18.81 -48.14 76.72
N PRO A 536 -18.63 -46.80 76.72
CA PRO A 536 -18.19 -45.92 75.60
C PRO A 536 -17.49 -44.57 75.93
N SER A 537 -17.17 -43.84 74.84
CA SER A 537 -17.40 -42.39 74.62
C SER A 537 -16.24 -41.36 74.57
N LYS A 538 -16.28 -40.63 73.44
CA LYS A 538 -15.78 -39.30 73.01
C LYS A 538 -15.23 -38.30 74.05
N LYS A 539 -14.23 -37.49 73.63
CA LYS A 539 -14.36 -36.02 73.45
C LYS A 539 -13.14 -35.35 72.78
N SER A 540 -13.42 -34.20 72.17
CA SER A 540 -12.57 -33.26 71.39
C SER A 540 -11.86 -32.19 72.23
N LEU A 541 -10.79 -31.55 71.72
CA LEU A 541 -10.70 -30.09 71.38
C LEU A 541 -9.26 -29.54 71.21
N SER A 542 -9.05 -28.89 70.05
CA SER A 542 -8.32 -27.66 69.65
C SER A 542 -7.00 -27.12 70.26
N LYS A 543 -6.18 -26.62 69.31
CA LYS A 543 -5.42 -25.33 69.20
C LYS A 543 -4.02 -25.19 69.84
N LYS A 544 -3.03 -24.87 68.99
CA LYS A 544 -2.28 -23.58 69.02
C LYS A 544 -1.43 -23.34 67.75
N GLU A 545 -1.34 -22.05 67.40
CA GLU A 545 -0.64 -21.41 66.27
C GLU A 545 0.89 -21.29 66.45
N SER A 546 1.61 -21.11 65.33
CA SER A 546 2.73 -20.16 65.25
C SER A 546 2.77 -19.43 63.89
N THR A 547 2.56 -18.11 63.96
CA THR A 547 3.02 -17.03 63.07
C THR A 547 4.54 -17.09 62.83
N LYS A 548 5.23 -16.52 61.82
CA LYS A 548 5.05 -15.36 60.91
C LYS A 548 6.25 -15.36 59.94
N LYS A 549 6.07 -14.96 58.67
CA LYS A 549 6.86 -13.88 58.02
C LYS A 549 6.41 -13.67 56.56
N ALA A 550 6.05 -12.44 56.27
CA ALA A 550 5.90 -11.87 54.93
C ALA A 550 7.16 -11.06 54.60
N VAL A 551 7.47 -10.84 53.31
CA VAL A 551 7.66 -9.54 52.64
C VAL A 551 7.86 -9.79 51.13
N LYS A 552 7.25 -8.91 50.32
CA LYS A 552 7.26 -8.78 48.85
C LYS A 552 8.65 -8.51 48.25
N VAL A 553 8.90 -8.99 47.03
CA VAL A 553 8.96 -8.21 45.77
C VAL A 553 8.37 -9.09 44.68
#